data_AF-A0A2D3UNH1-F1
#
_entry.id   AF-A0A2D3UNH1-F1
#
_cell.length_a   1.000
_cell.length_b   1.000
_cell.length_c   1.000
_cell.angle_alpha   90.00
_cell.angle_beta   90.00
_cell.angle_gamma   90.00
#
_symmetry.space_group_name_H-M   'P 1'
#
loop_
_entity.id
_entity.type
_entity.pdbx_description
1 polymer ?
#
loop_
_entity_poly.entity_id
_entity_poly.type
_entity_poly.pdbx_seq_one_letter_code
_entity_poly.pdbx_strand_id
1 'polypeptide(L)'
;MTCRAQVDGNAQLTRHVRQLHGDGWVFNKNEKHYYSVEEDARIVELRQKGVSYSEIGRVLGRSSSGVERRFHDYLLANPTSSQSEPSAIEQRIVEGLQARKPLSAVARELDLSRKTAWRRLNAVCPGNDPSAGLNYSSWTEEKGRVVQRALAEGKSITQVALEMGLTYQSVYNFARRTKLITGGRKYTRPSRIEPDGLECLEESVKDEQSTISGNDLDANRGGESTTSTAHQGNLSEPDSSPAPQKMVTIRDRIRLAEREELVRRYDQGQSRRELTTYLQRPSSTVDRVLREELKKLGRRSVINTPWSTEEDKKIRSYRSQGISCPQMAKVVPGRTVSSIRSRLAKLEKESSLQTSQIPPV
;
A
#
# COMPACT_ATOMS: atom_id res chain seq x y z
N MET A 1 -30.62 20.05 -47.70
CA MET A 1 -29.81 21.26 -47.45
C MET A 1 -28.97 21.01 -46.21
N THR A 2 -27.66 20.99 -46.41
CA THR A 2 -26.68 20.17 -45.69
C THR A 2 -25.93 20.93 -44.59
N CYS A 3 -25.74 20.25 -43.45
CA CYS A 3 -24.91 20.60 -42.29
C CYS A 3 -23.42 20.77 -42.63
N ARG A 4 -23.03 21.84 -43.35
CA ARG A 4 -21.63 22.17 -43.66
C ARG A 4 -21.04 23.29 -42.78
N ALA A 5 -21.85 24.01 -42.01
CA ALA A 5 -21.38 25.17 -41.24
C ALA A 5 -20.67 24.83 -39.91
N GLN A 6 -20.64 23.56 -39.49
CA GLN A 6 -20.14 23.18 -38.16
C GLN A 6 -18.66 22.75 -38.14
N VAL A 7 -18.03 22.58 -39.31
CA VAL A 7 -16.63 22.10 -39.42
C VAL A 7 -15.62 23.24 -39.29
N ASP A 8 -15.96 24.45 -39.75
CA ASP A 8 -15.01 25.58 -39.79
C ASP A 8 -14.73 26.20 -38.40
N GLY A 9 -15.68 26.07 -37.46
CA GLY A 9 -15.51 26.55 -36.08
C GLY A 9 -14.42 25.80 -35.30
N ASN A 10 -14.26 24.49 -35.52
CA ASN A 10 -13.24 23.70 -34.84
C ASN A 10 -11.83 24.04 -35.33
N ALA A 11 -11.66 24.31 -36.63
CA ALA A 11 -10.35 24.63 -37.20
C ALA A 11 -9.77 25.96 -36.67
N GLN A 12 -10.62 26.95 -36.38
CA GLN A 12 -10.18 28.22 -35.77
C GLN A 12 -9.78 28.04 -34.30
N LEU A 13 -10.50 27.21 -33.53
CA LEU A 13 -10.15 26.86 -32.15
C LEU A 13 -8.80 26.14 -32.06
N THR A 14 -8.52 25.19 -32.95
CA THR A 14 -7.24 24.46 -32.99
C THR A 14 -6.05 25.37 -33.30
N ARG A 15 -6.22 26.42 -34.12
CA ARG A 15 -5.15 27.40 -34.39
C ARG A 15 -4.87 28.29 -33.19
N HIS A 16 -5.90 28.74 -32.48
CA HIS A 16 -5.74 29.62 -31.33
C HIS A 16 -5.06 28.91 -30.14
N VAL A 17 -5.39 27.63 -29.92
CA VAL A 17 -4.76 26.81 -28.88
C VAL A 17 -3.27 26.55 -29.16
N ARG A 18 -2.87 26.42 -30.43
CA ARG A 18 -1.45 26.30 -30.81
C ARG A 18 -0.64 27.57 -30.54
N GLN A 19 -1.28 28.73 -30.59
CA GLN A 19 -0.61 30.03 -30.46
C GLN A 19 -0.36 30.43 -29.00
N LEU A 20 -1.08 29.83 -28.04
CA LEU A 20 -0.95 30.14 -26.61
C LEU A 20 0.17 29.39 -25.89
N HIS A 21 0.82 28.40 -26.52
CA HIS A 21 1.86 27.61 -25.87
C HIS A 21 3.16 27.68 -26.68
N GLY A 22 3.92 28.76 -26.43
CA GLY A 22 5.32 28.87 -26.82
C GLY A 22 6.18 27.80 -26.13
N ASP A 23 7.02 27.17 -26.95
CA ASP A 23 8.20 26.36 -26.64
C ASP A 23 8.11 25.28 -25.55
N GLY A 24 7.97 24.03 -26.01
CA GLY A 24 8.88 22.96 -25.59
C GLY A 24 8.68 22.31 -24.21
N TRP A 25 7.44 22.15 -23.72
CA TRP A 25 7.21 21.34 -22.52
C TRP A 25 7.45 19.84 -22.78
N VAL A 26 8.56 19.30 -22.27
CA VAL A 26 8.88 17.86 -22.30
C VAL A 26 8.28 17.19 -21.07
N PHE A 27 7.14 16.51 -21.23
CA PHE A 27 6.51 15.75 -20.15
C PHE A 27 7.25 14.42 -19.89
N ASN A 28 7.66 14.21 -18.64
CA ASN A 28 8.16 12.92 -18.17
C ASN A 28 6.99 11.95 -17.98
N LYS A 29 6.89 10.92 -18.85
CA LYS A 29 5.78 9.95 -18.87
C LYS A 29 5.62 9.12 -17.58
N ASN A 30 6.59 9.15 -16.67
CA ASN A 30 6.61 8.30 -15.48
C ASN A 30 6.11 8.98 -14.19
N GLU A 31 5.91 10.29 -14.17
CA GLU A 31 5.39 10.97 -12.99
C GLU A 31 3.86 10.89 -12.95
N LYS A 32 3.33 10.38 -11.85
CA LYS A 32 1.88 10.36 -11.58
C LYS A 32 1.42 11.77 -11.25
N HIS A 33 1.19 12.58 -12.28
CA HIS A 33 0.63 13.91 -12.11
C HIS A 33 -0.88 13.81 -11.86
N TYR A 34 -1.33 14.29 -10.69
CA TYR A 34 -2.76 14.50 -10.41
C TYR A 34 -3.32 15.62 -11.29
N TYR A 35 -4.63 15.62 -11.53
CA TYR A 35 -5.30 16.73 -12.21
C TYR A 35 -5.46 17.89 -11.24
N SER A 36 -5.07 19.10 -11.66
CA SER A 36 -5.34 20.33 -10.90
C SER A 36 -6.80 20.77 -11.07
N VAL A 37 -7.24 21.68 -10.20
CA VAL A 37 -8.61 22.24 -10.27
C VAL A 37 -8.78 23.04 -11.58
N GLU A 38 -7.73 23.73 -12.01
CA GLU A 38 -7.70 24.49 -13.26
C GLU A 38 -7.76 23.55 -14.48
N GLU A 39 -7.02 22.43 -14.44
CA GLU A 39 -7.11 21.40 -15.48
C GLU A 39 -8.54 20.83 -15.55
N ASP A 40 -9.15 20.50 -14.41
CA ASP A 40 -10.53 20.00 -14.36
C ASP A 40 -11.54 21.01 -14.92
N ALA A 41 -11.44 22.28 -14.52
CA ALA A 41 -12.27 23.35 -15.07
C ALA A 41 -12.11 23.46 -16.59
N ARG A 42 -10.87 23.36 -17.08
CA ARG A 42 -10.56 23.41 -18.52
C ARG A 42 -11.10 22.19 -19.27
N ILE A 43 -11.07 21.00 -18.68
CA ILE A 43 -11.68 19.79 -19.25
C ILE A 43 -13.19 20.01 -19.41
N VAL A 44 -13.88 20.49 -18.37
CA VAL A 44 -15.33 20.74 -18.42
C VAL A 44 -15.68 21.77 -19.50
N GLU A 45 -14.98 22.90 -19.52
CA GLU A 45 -15.18 23.97 -20.49
C GLU A 45 -15.01 23.46 -21.94
N LEU A 46 -13.92 22.76 -22.23
CA LEU A 46 -13.65 22.22 -23.57
C LEU A 46 -14.65 21.13 -23.95
N ARG A 47 -15.15 20.33 -23.01
CA ARG A 47 -16.19 19.33 -23.26
C ARG A 47 -17.54 19.97 -23.56
N GLN A 48 -17.92 21.04 -22.86
CA GLN A 48 -19.13 21.81 -23.18
C GLN A 48 -19.06 22.42 -24.59
N LYS A 49 -17.86 22.79 -25.05
CA LYS A 49 -17.60 23.24 -26.43
C LYS A 49 -17.55 22.11 -27.46
N GLY A 50 -17.77 20.85 -27.07
CA GLY A 50 -17.77 19.69 -27.96
C GLY A 50 -16.39 19.20 -28.38
N VAL A 51 -15.31 19.70 -27.76
CA VAL A 51 -13.94 19.30 -28.09
C VAL A 51 -13.71 17.83 -27.68
N SER A 52 -13.03 17.07 -28.53
CA SER A 52 -12.73 15.64 -28.27
C SER A 52 -11.70 15.46 -27.14
N TYR A 53 -11.78 14.36 -26.38
CA TYR A 53 -10.82 14.07 -25.30
C TYR A 53 -9.36 13.98 -25.78
N SER A 54 -9.14 13.57 -27.04
CA SER A 54 -7.82 13.53 -27.66
C SER A 54 -7.21 14.92 -27.79
N GLU A 55 -8.03 15.88 -28.23
CA GLU A 55 -7.61 17.26 -28.38
C GLU A 55 -7.44 17.95 -27.01
N ILE A 56 -8.35 17.71 -26.06
CA ILE A 56 -8.20 18.18 -24.67
C ILE A 56 -6.91 17.65 -24.04
N GLY A 57 -6.62 16.36 -24.22
CA GLY A 57 -5.36 15.77 -23.75
C GLY A 57 -4.13 16.45 -24.36
N ARG A 58 -4.18 16.78 -25.66
CA ARG A 58 -3.11 17.55 -26.31
C ARG A 58 -2.94 18.95 -25.73
N VAL A 59 -4.05 19.64 -25.44
CA VAL A 59 -4.02 20.98 -24.82
C VAL A 59 -3.40 20.94 -23.42
N LEU A 60 -3.75 19.92 -22.62
CA LEU A 60 -3.32 19.81 -21.23
C LEU A 60 -1.99 19.05 -21.04
N GLY A 61 -1.39 18.53 -22.12
CA GLY A 61 -0.23 17.63 -22.02
C GLY A 61 -0.55 16.29 -21.34
N ARG A 62 -1.80 15.83 -21.39
CA ARG A 62 -2.29 14.59 -20.76
C ARG A 62 -2.68 13.54 -21.79
N SER A 63 -2.73 12.28 -21.35
CA SER A 63 -3.27 11.22 -22.20
C SER A 63 -4.79 11.39 -22.37
N SER A 64 -5.28 11.14 -23.59
CA SER A 64 -6.71 11.19 -23.91
C SER A 64 -7.56 10.31 -23.00
N SER A 65 -7.09 9.09 -22.72
CA SER A 65 -7.74 8.13 -21.82
C SER A 65 -7.72 8.59 -20.35
N GLY A 66 -6.70 9.35 -19.95
CA GLY A 66 -6.65 9.96 -18.62
C GLY A 66 -7.71 11.04 -18.48
N VAL A 67 -7.85 11.89 -19.50
CA VAL A 67 -8.85 12.98 -19.52
C VAL A 67 -10.26 12.41 -19.55
N GLU A 68 -10.51 11.42 -20.41
CA GLU A 68 -11.80 10.74 -20.50
C GLU A 68 -12.22 10.12 -19.16
N ARG A 69 -11.31 9.36 -18.53
CA ARG A 69 -11.57 8.76 -17.21
C ARG A 69 -11.82 9.84 -16.15
N ARG A 70 -11.02 10.91 -16.13
CA ARG A 70 -11.20 12.02 -15.18
C ARG A 70 -12.57 12.67 -15.35
N PHE A 71 -13.00 12.91 -16.59
CA PHE A 71 -14.30 13.51 -16.88
C PHE A 71 -15.45 12.61 -16.43
N HIS A 72 -15.43 11.32 -16.78
CA HIS A 72 -16.53 10.41 -16.46
C HIS A 72 -16.58 9.99 -15.00
N ASP A 73 -15.45 9.65 -14.38
CA ASP A 73 -15.42 9.12 -13.01
C ASP A 73 -15.57 10.22 -11.95
N TYR A 74 -15.14 11.45 -12.25
CA TYR A 74 -15.03 12.51 -11.25
C TYR A 74 -15.91 13.73 -11.57
N LEU A 75 -15.78 14.29 -12.77
CA LEU A 75 -16.40 15.58 -13.11
C LEU A 75 -17.89 15.45 -13.43
N LEU A 76 -18.32 14.38 -14.10
CA LEU A 76 -19.75 14.09 -14.30
C LEU A 76 -20.45 13.67 -13.01
N ALA A 77 -19.77 12.90 -12.16
CA ALA A 77 -20.32 12.46 -10.88
C ALA A 77 -20.42 13.59 -9.84
N ASN A 78 -19.57 14.62 -9.96
CA ASN A 78 -19.51 15.76 -9.03
C ASN A 78 -19.49 17.09 -9.81
N PRO A 79 -20.59 17.48 -10.48
CA PRO A 79 -20.64 18.71 -11.29
C PRO A 79 -20.39 19.98 -10.46
N THR A 80 -20.61 19.93 -9.14
CA THR A 80 -20.35 21.03 -8.19
C THR A 80 -18.92 21.11 -7.67
N SER A 81 -18.06 20.12 -7.97
CA SER A 81 -16.69 20.07 -7.44
C SER A 81 -15.76 21.13 -8.04
N SER A 82 -16.08 21.70 -9.21
CA SER A 82 -15.18 22.66 -9.88
C SER A 82 -15.45 24.12 -9.53
N GLN A 83 -16.58 24.44 -8.87
CA GLN A 83 -16.96 25.83 -8.56
C GLN A 83 -17.71 26.05 -7.25
N SER A 84 -17.92 25.02 -6.41
CA SER A 84 -18.40 25.31 -5.05
C SER A 84 -17.27 26.00 -4.29
N GLU A 85 -17.56 27.19 -3.77
CA GLU A 85 -16.65 27.82 -2.83
C GLU A 85 -16.31 26.81 -1.73
N PRO A 86 -15.03 26.71 -1.31
CA PRO A 86 -14.65 25.80 -0.25
C PRO A 86 -15.55 26.06 0.95
N SER A 87 -16.11 24.99 1.51
CA SER A 87 -17.00 25.09 2.66
C SER A 87 -16.32 25.88 3.79
N ALA A 88 -17.08 26.51 4.68
CA ALA A 88 -16.51 27.26 5.81
C ALA A 88 -15.50 26.41 6.63
N ILE A 89 -15.73 25.09 6.72
CA ILE A 89 -14.82 24.14 7.37
C ILE A 89 -13.49 24.04 6.59
N GLU A 90 -13.55 23.94 5.26
CA GLU A 90 -12.39 23.84 4.39
C GLU A 90 -11.55 25.13 4.40
N GLN A 91 -12.19 26.29 4.36
CA GLN A 91 -11.52 27.58 4.50
C GLN A 91 -10.77 27.68 5.83
N ARG A 92 -11.41 27.29 6.95
CA ARG A 92 -10.78 27.25 8.28
C ARG A 92 -9.60 26.28 8.36
N ILE A 93 -9.65 25.17 7.61
CA ILE A 93 -8.49 24.27 7.51
C ILE A 93 -7.31 24.97 6.81
N VAL A 94 -7.56 25.67 5.71
CA VAL A 94 -6.53 26.40 4.96
C VAL A 94 -5.94 27.55 5.78
N GLU A 95 -6.77 28.36 6.43
CA GLU A 95 -6.34 29.45 7.33
C GLU A 95 -5.46 28.93 8.47
N GLY A 96 -5.86 27.82 9.11
CA GLY A 96 -5.08 27.22 10.20
C GLY A 96 -3.69 26.78 9.75
N LEU A 97 -3.56 26.25 8.52
CA LEU A 97 -2.27 25.86 7.96
C LEU A 97 -1.43 27.07 7.53
N GLN A 98 -2.04 28.11 6.97
CA GLN A 98 -1.36 29.37 6.67
C GLN A 98 -0.80 30.04 7.94
N ALA A 99 -1.52 29.91 9.06
CA ALA A 99 -1.05 30.31 10.40
C ALA A 99 0.01 29.35 10.99
N ARG A 100 0.55 28.41 10.20
CA ARG A 100 1.54 27.40 10.60
C ARG A 100 1.11 26.48 11.74
N LYS A 101 -0.20 26.33 12.00
CA LYS A 101 -0.67 25.31 12.94
C LYS A 101 -0.51 23.92 12.33
N PRO A 102 -0.12 22.89 13.11
CA PRO A 102 -0.09 21.53 12.61
C PRO A 102 -1.52 21.07 12.29
N LEU A 103 -1.72 20.31 11.20
CA LEU A 103 -3.04 19.82 10.77
C LEU A 103 -3.83 19.10 11.88
N SER A 104 -3.13 18.44 12.81
CA SER A 104 -3.75 17.79 13.97
C SER A 104 -4.38 18.78 14.96
N ALA A 105 -3.80 19.96 15.14
CA ALA A 105 -4.38 21.01 15.99
C ALA A 105 -5.62 21.61 15.32
N VAL A 106 -5.50 21.93 14.02
CA VAL A 106 -6.62 22.44 13.21
C VAL A 106 -7.78 21.44 13.18
N ALA A 107 -7.50 20.15 13.04
CA ALA A 107 -8.53 19.11 13.07
C ALA A 107 -9.26 19.05 14.42
N ARG A 108 -8.55 19.25 15.54
CA ARG A 108 -9.15 19.28 16.88
C ARG A 108 -10.02 20.53 17.10
N GLU A 109 -9.58 21.69 16.61
CA GLU A 109 -10.36 22.94 16.67
C GLU A 109 -11.69 22.83 15.92
N LEU A 110 -11.75 22.00 14.87
CA LEU A 110 -12.93 21.81 14.03
C LEU A 110 -13.76 20.56 14.38
N ASP A 111 -13.43 19.87 15.48
CA ASP A 111 -14.02 18.58 15.86
C ASP A 111 -14.02 17.53 14.73
N LEU A 112 -12.89 17.45 14.02
CA LEU A 112 -12.67 16.50 12.93
C LEU A 112 -11.57 15.50 13.29
N SER A 113 -11.73 14.27 12.79
CA SER A 113 -10.58 13.36 12.74
C SER A 113 -9.50 13.94 11.81
N ARG A 114 -8.22 13.75 12.15
CA ARG A 114 -7.08 14.17 11.32
C ARG A 114 -7.19 13.67 9.87
N LYS A 115 -7.67 12.43 9.69
CA LYS A 115 -7.86 11.81 8.36
C LYS A 115 -8.98 12.49 7.56
N THR A 116 -10.02 12.99 8.24
CA THR A 116 -11.10 13.74 7.61
C THR A 116 -10.63 15.13 7.20
N ALA A 117 -9.93 15.84 8.10
CA ALA A 117 -9.35 17.14 7.79
C ALA A 117 -8.38 17.07 6.60
N TRP A 118 -7.52 16.04 6.54
CA TRP A 118 -6.63 15.80 5.39
C TRP A 118 -7.40 15.54 4.08
N ARG A 119 -8.47 14.72 4.13
CA ARG A 119 -9.29 14.47 2.93
C ARG A 119 -9.96 15.73 2.41
N ARG A 120 -10.46 16.59 3.31
CA ARG A 120 -11.08 17.88 2.96
C ARG A 120 -10.04 18.86 2.41
N LEU A 121 -8.88 18.97 3.06
CA LEU A 121 -7.77 19.77 2.54
C LEU A 121 -7.36 19.34 1.14
N ASN A 122 -7.24 18.04 0.87
CA ASN A 122 -6.90 17.52 -0.46
C ASN A 122 -8.01 17.75 -1.50
N ALA A 123 -9.26 17.92 -1.08
CA ALA A 123 -10.34 18.26 -2.00
C ALA A 123 -10.22 19.72 -2.47
N VAL A 124 -9.82 20.63 -1.58
CA VAL A 124 -9.70 22.07 -1.83
C VAL A 124 -8.35 22.42 -2.48
N CYS A 125 -7.30 21.75 -2.05
CA CYS A 125 -5.93 21.95 -2.52
C CYS A 125 -5.33 20.59 -2.93
N PRO A 126 -5.81 19.98 -4.03
CA PRO A 126 -5.24 18.73 -4.54
C PRO A 126 -3.77 18.94 -4.87
N GLY A 127 -2.90 18.10 -4.33
CA GLY A 127 -1.44 18.21 -4.50
C GLY A 127 -0.72 18.96 -3.37
N ASN A 128 -1.44 19.75 -2.56
CA ASN A 128 -0.98 20.15 -1.24
C ASN A 128 -1.27 19.00 -0.27
N ASP A 129 -0.52 17.91 -0.42
CA ASP A 129 -0.29 17.12 0.77
C ASP A 129 0.30 18.11 1.81
N PRO A 130 -0.23 18.27 3.03
CA PRO A 130 0.43 19.06 4.05
C PRO A 130 1.81 18.43 4.40
N SER A 131 2.04 17.19 3.95
CA SER A 131 3.35 16.57 3.84
C SER A 131 4.03 16.72 2.46
N ALA A 132 3.57 17.58 1.55
CA ALA A 132 4.26 17.96 0.32
C ALA A 132 5.36 19.01 0.59
N GLY A 133 5.27 19.77 1.69
CA GLY A 133 6.45 20.40 2.29
C GLY A 133 7.45 19.38 2.88
N LEU A 134 6.95 18.16 3.13
CA LEU A 134 7.68 16.99 3.59
C LEU A 134 7.81 15.95 2.46
N ASN A 135 7.67 16.37 1.19
CA ASN A 135 7.58 15.44 0.07
C ASN A 135 8.81 14.56 0.07
N TYR A 136 8.58 13.24 0.10
CA TYR A 136 9.65 12.24 0.04
C TYR A 136 10.51 12.35 -1.24
N SER A 137 10.07 13.13 -2.25
CA SER A 137 10.67 13.16 -3.59
C SER A 137 11.59 14.34 -3.90
N SER A 138 11.79 15.31 -2.99
CA SER A 138 12.83 16.33 -3.19
C SER A 138 13.69 16.49 -1.94
N TRP A 139 14.39 15.41 -1.59
CA TRP A 139 15.66 15.58 -0.90
C TRP A 139 16.59 16.34 -1.83
N THR A 140 16.64 17.66 -1.67
CA THR A 140 17.66 18.48 -2.33
C THR A 140 19.02 18.11 -1.75
N GLU A 141 20.06 18.26 -2.56
CA GLU A 141 21.42 18.00 -2.12
C GLU A 141 21.78 18.83 -0.87
N GLU A 142 21.29 20.07 -0.81
CA GLU A 142 21.43 20.95 0.35
C GLU A 142 20.79 20.38 1.62
N LYS A 143 19.53 19.93 1.57
CA LYS A 143 18.88 19.26 2.70
C LYS A 143 19.64 18.02 3.14
N GLY A 144 20.18 17.26 2.18
CA GLY A 144 21.01 16.09 2.46
C GLY A 144 22.29 16.44 3.21
N ARG A 145 22.99 17.52 2.83
CA ARG A 145 24.20 18.01 3.50
C ARG A 145 23.91 18.48 4.93
N VAL A 146 22.77 19.15 5.16
CA VAL A 146 22.36 19.58 6.52
C VAL A 146 22.14 18.38 7.43
N VAL A 147 21.42 17.35 6.96
CA VAL A 147 21.23 16.11 7.75
C VAL A 147 22.55 15.41 8.01
N GLN A 148 23.41 15.29 7.00
CA GLN A 148 24.70 14.63 7.15
C GLN A 148 25.58 15.32 8.19
N ARG A 149 25.67 16.66 8.14
CA ARG A 149 26.44 17.44 9.11
C ARG A 149 25.87 17.28 10.52
N ALA A 150 24.56 17.45 10.69
CA ALA A 150 23.92 17.36 12.00
C ALA A 150 24.05 15.96 12.63
N LEU A 151 24.01 14.89 11.83
CA LEU A 151 24.26 13.53 12.31
C LEU A 151 25.74 13.30 12.65
N ALA A 152 26.68 13.89 11.90
CA ALA A 152 28.11 13.82 12.21
C ALA A 152 28.47 14.57 13.51
N GLU A 153 27.73 15.62 13.84
CA GLU A 153 27.79 16.33 15.13
C GLU A 153 27.16 15.55 16.29
N GLY A 154 26.61 14.35 16.04
CA GLY A 154 26.02 13.49 17.06
C GLY A 154 24.57 13.82 17.42
N LYS A 155 23.90 14.73 16.69
CA LYS A 155 22.48 15.00 16.93
C LYS A 155 21.63 13.77 16.64
N SER A 156 20.59 13.56 17.45
CA SER A 156 19.64 12.47 17.20
C SER A 156 18.78 12.76 15.97
N ILE A 157 18.33 11.70 15.27
CA ILE A 157 17.42 11.83 14.11
C ILE A 157 16.18 12.65 14.43
N THR A 158 15.65 12.53 15.66
CA THR A 158 14.48 13.28 16.14
C THR A 158 14.78 14.78 16.21
N GLN A 159 15.95 15.15 16.72
CA GLN A 159 16.38 16.55 16.81
C GLN A 159 16.60 17.14 15.41
N VAL A 160 17.25 16.41 14.52
CA VAL A 160 17.43 16.84 13.12
C VAL A 160 16.08 17.02 12.42
N ALA A 161 15.14 16.11 12.65
CA ALA A 161 13.79 16.21 12.10
C ALA A 161 13.07 17.48 12.61
N LEU A 162 13.15 17.76 13.91
CA LEU A 162 12.56 18.95 14.52
C LEU A 162 13.18 20.24 13.96
N GLU A 163 14.50 20.33 13.91
CA GLU A 163 15.24 21.51 13.41
C GLU A 163 14.93 21.82 11.95
N MET A 164 14.78 20.78 11.11
CA MET A 164 14.50 20.95 9.69
C MET A 164 13.00 21.08 9.37
N GLY A 165 12.12 21.00 10.37
CA GLY A 165 10.68 20.91 10.14
C GLY A 165 10.29 19.68 9.32
N LEU A 166 11.05 18.58 9.44
CA LEU A 166 10.84 17.31 8.76
C LEU A 166 10.22 16.26 9.69
N THR A 167 9.67 15.18 9.12
CA THR A 167 9.25 14.04 9.95
C THR A 167 10.45 13.16 10.31
N TYR A 168 10.40 12.55 11.50
CA TYR A 168 11.38 11.54 11.92
C TYR A 168 11.58 10.46 10.84
N GLN A 169 10.48 9.94 10.27
CA GLN A 169 10.54 8.88 9.26
C GLN A 169 11.21 9.36 7.96
N SER A 170 11.07 10.64 7.60
CA SER A 170 11.74 11.21 6.42
C SER A 170 13.26 11.23 6.62
N VAL A 171 13.73 11.79 7.74
CA VAL A 171 15.17 11.86 8.07
C VAL A 171 15.76 10.47 8.27
N TYR A 172 15.06 9.57 8.97
CA TYR A 172 15.46 8.17 9.15
C TYR A 172 15.61 7.43 7.82
N ASN A 173 14.61 7.53 6.92
CA ASN A 173 14.65 6.87 5.62
C ASN A 173 15.79 7.44 4.76
N PHE A 174 16.06 8.75 4.82
CA PHE A 174 17.20 9.36 4.13
C PHE A 174 18.52 8.82 4.67
N ALA A 175 18.77 8.94 5.98
CA ALA A 175 20.00 8.48 6.63
C ALA A 175 20.27 6.99 6.38
N ARG A 176 19.22 6.17 6.36
CA ARG A 176 19.32 4.74 6.03
C ARG A 176 19.68 4.51 4.56
N ARG A 177 19.09 5.24 3.61
CA ARG A 177 19.38 5.11 2.17
C ARG A 177 20.79 5.57 1.82
N THR A 178 21.26 6.64 2.46
CA THR A 178 22.61 7.20 2.28
C THR A 178 23.66 6.49 3.15
N LYS A 179 23.27 5.45 3.91
CA LYS A 179 24.14 4.68 4.80
C LYS A 179 24.85 5.53 5.87
N LEU A 180 24.29 6.68 6.23
CA LEU A 180 24.75 7.50 7.35
C LEU A 180 24.50 6.83 8.70
N ILE A 181 23.55 5.88 8.74
CA ILE A 181 23.34 5.00 9.89
C ILE A 181 23.56 3.54 9.46
N THR A 182 24.57 2.90 10.04
CA THR A 182 24.89 1.49 9.86
C THR A 182 24.25 0.71 11.00
N GLY A 183 23.00 0.32 10.82
CA GLY A 183 22.29 -0.45 11.83
C GLY A 183 20.80 -0.50 11.52
N GLY A 184 20.38 -1.56 10.84
CA GLY A 184 18.98 -1.93 10.84
C GLY A 184 18.58 -2.31 12.26
N ARG A 185 18.19 -1.35 13.10
CA ARG A 185 17.59 -1.66 14.39
C ARG A 185 16.36 -2.53 14.12
N LYS A 186 16.38 -3.75 14.66
CA LYS A 186 15.16 -4.48 15.01
C LYS A 186 14.30 -3.49 15.80
N TYR A 187 13.05 -3.31 15.41
CA TYR A 187 12.17 -2.28 15.96
C TYR A 187 11.87 -2.59 17.44
N THR A 188 12.77 -2.24 18.34
CA THR A 188 12.45 -2.12 19.77
C THR A 188 11.72 -0.80 19.92
N ARG A 189 10.41 -0.91 20.17
CA ARG A 189 9.58 0.21 20.61
C ARG A 189 10.36 0.92 21.73
N PRO A 190 10.64 2.23 21.63
CA PRO A 190 11.24 2.94 22.75
C PRO A 190 10.33 2.74 23.95
N SER A 191 10.90 2.21 25.04
CA SER A 191 10.25 2.23 26.35
C SER A 191 9.80 3.66 26.62
N ARG A 192 8.56 3.78 27.09
CA ARG A 192 7.97 5.02 27.56
C ARG A 192 9.00 5.70 28.45
N ILE A 193 9.43 6.91 28.06
CA ILE A 193 10.24 7.76 28.93
C ILE A 193 9.31 8.14 30.07
N GLU A 194 9.44 7.46 31.21
CA GLU A 194 8.87 7.90 32.47
C GLU A 194 9.60 9.21 32.85
N PRO A 195 8.88 10.26 33.24
CA PRO A 195 9.49 11.48 33.74
C PRO A 195 10.08 11.22 35.13
N ASP A 196 11.38 10.96 35.21
CA ASP A 196 12.09 10.88 36.48
C ASP A 196 12.23 12.26 37.13
N GLY A 197 11.80 12.33 38.40
CA GLY A 197 12.56 13.03 39.43
C GLY A 197 12.12 14.43 39.82
N LEU A 198 11.03 14.55 40.58
CA LEU A 198 10.93 15.53 41.66
C LEU A 198 11.50 14.86 42.92
N GLU A 199 12.58 15.44 43.44
CA GLU A 199 13.33 14.97 44.62
C GLU A 199 12.45 14.90 45.87
N CYS A 200 12.52 13.77 46.59
CA CYS A 200 12.31 13.72 48.02
C CYS A 200 13.49 12.96 48.63
N LEU A 201 14.34 13.73 49.31
CA LEU A 201 15.45 13.25 50.12
C LEU A 201 14.90 12.53 51.35
N GLU A 202 15.18 11.24 51.50
CA GLU A 202 15.35 10.64 52.82
C GLU A 202 16.57 9.71 52.80
N GLU A 203 17.46 10.00 53.74
CA GLU A 203 18.67 9.26 54.08
C GLU A 203 18.30 7.84 54.50
N SER A 204 19.01 6.83 53.97
CA SER A 204 19.13 5.57 54.67
C SER A 204 20.47 4.90 54.42
N VAL A 205 21.09 4.59 55.55
CA VAL A 205 22.39 3.97 55.82
C VAL A 205 22.59 2.69 55.01
N LYS A 206 23.79 2.52 54.42
CA LYS A 206 24.26 1.25 53.85
C LYS A 206 25.33 0.67 54.75
N ASP A 207 25.01 -0.46 55.37
CA ASP A 207 25.99 -1.41 55.88
C ASP A 207 26.49 -2.32 54.76
N GLU A 208 27.80 -2.55 54.79
CA GLU A 208 28.56 -3.48 53.98
C GLU A 208 28.29 -4.92 54.43
N GLN A 209 28.07 -5.87 53.51
CA GLN A 209 28.55 -7.25 53.67
C GLN A 209 28.86 -7.92 52.32
N SER A 210 29.96 -8.67 52.37
CA SER A 210 30.61 -9.45 51.31
C SER A 210 29.92 -10.77 51.00
N THR A 211 30.15 -11.36 49.82
CA THR A 211 30.39 -12.81 49.53
C THR A 211 30.42 -12.99 47.99
N ILE A 212 31.55 -13.32 47.34
CA ILE A 212 32.21 -14.64 47.10
C ILE A 212 31.34 -15.67 46.35
N SER A 213 31.99 -16.31 45.36
CA SER A 213 31.66 -17.52 44.57
C SER A 213 31.21 -17.19 43.15
N GLY A 214 31.96 -17.49 42.08
CA GLY A 214 32.77 -18.67 41.82
C GLY A 214 31.90 -19.69 41.09
N ASN A 215 32.18 -19.94 39.81
CA ASN A 215 31.96 -21.22 39.12
C ASN A 215 32.55 -21.18 37.70
N ASP A 216 33.71 -21.80 37.59
CA ASP A 216 34.27 -22.41 36.39
C ASP A 216 33.40 -23.58 35.92
N LEU A 217 33.24 -23.76 34.61
CA LEU A 217 33.01 -25.08 34.02
C LEU A 217 33.67 -25.18 32.63
N ASP A 218 34.77 -25.93 32.64
CA ASP A 218 35.39 -26.63 31.51
C ASP A 218 34.42 -27.59 30.81
N ALA A 219 34.49 -27.67 29.48
CA ALA A 219 34.14 -28.88 28.71
C ALA A 219 34.74 -28.85 27.30
N ASN A 220 36.04 -29.14 27.23
CA ASN A 220 36.61 -30.28 26.53
C ASN A 220 35.74 -30.98 25.45
N ARG A 221 36.11 -30.89 24.15
CA ARG A 221 36.00 -32.01 23.21
C ARG A 221 36.92 -31.85 22.00
N GLY A 222 38.10 -32.47 22.10
CA GLY A 222 38.91 -32.87 20.96
C GLY A 222 38.31 -34.09 20.24
N GLY A 223 38.76 -34.30 19.01
CA GLY A 223 38.35 -35.41 18.17
C GLY A 223 39.03 -35.35 16.81
N GLU A 224 40.31 -35.67 16.79
CA GLU A 224 41.11 -35.95 15.61
C GLU A 224 40.59 -37.23 14.92
N SER A 225 40.60 -37.26 13.58
CA SER A 225 40.66 -38.52 12.83
C SER A 225 41.43 -38.32 11.54
N THR A 226 42.35 -39.25 11.38
CA THR A 226 43.45 -39.33 10.44
C THR A 226 43.03 -39.95 9.11
N THR A 227 43.77 -39.57 8.07
CA THR A 227 44.22 -40.38 6.92
C THR A 227 43.23 -41.32 6.23
N SER A 228 42.92 -41.04 4.96
CA SER A 228 43.03 -42.08 3.95
C SER A 228 43.27 -41.50 2.55
N THR A 229 44.47 -41.78 2.07
CA THR A 229 44.98 -41.57 0.73
C THR A 229 44.32 -42.59 -0.21
N ALA A 230 43.66 -42.12 -1.27
CA ALA A 230 43.39 -42.93 -2.46
C ALA A 230 43.44 -42.03 -3.70
N HIS A 231 44.58 -42.11 -4.40
CA HIS A 231 44.74 -41.72 -5.79
C HIS A 231 43.93 -42.66 -6.68
N GLN A 232 42.90 -42.15 -7.36
CA GLN A 232 42.50 -42.65 -8.68
C GLN A 232 42.10 -41.47 -9.55
N GLY A 233 42.65 -41.45 -10.76
CA GLY A 233 42.60 -40.34 -11.71
C GLY A 233 41.18 -39.98 -12.13
N ASN A 234 40.86 -38.70 -12.01
CA ASN A 234 39.65 -38.13 -12.56
C ASN A 234 39.99 -37.48 -13.90
N LEU A 235 39.48 -38.09 -14.97
CA LEU A 235 39.45 -37.54 -16.31
C LEU A 235 38.76 -36.18 -16.27
N SER A 236 39.39 -35.20 -16.91
CA SER A 236 38.87 -33.85 -17.11
C SER A 236 37.54 -33.91 -17.86
N GLU A 237 36.43 -33.90 -17.12
CA GLU A 237 35.13 -33.57 -17.69
C GLU A 237 35.10 -32.08 -18.06
N PRO A 238 34.60 -31.72 -19.25
CA PRO A 238 34.50 -30.33 -19.67
C PRO A 238 33.53 -29.59 -18.76
N ASP A 239 34.06 -28.54 -18.12
CA ASP A 239 33.37 -27.50 -17.35
C ASP A 239 32.15 -26.99 -18.10
N SER A 240 31.03 -27.68 -17.90
CA SER A 240 29.71 -27.32 -18.36
C SER A 240 29.10 -26.43 -17.30
N SER A 241 29.73 -25.28 -17.05
CA SER A 241 29.10 -24.17 -16.34
C SER A 241 27.75 -23.90 -17.01
N PRO A 242 26.61 -24.18 -16.36
CA PRO A 242 25.31 -23.98 -16.96
C PRO A 242 25.18 -22.48 -17.23
N ALA A 243 25.06 -22.12 -18.50
CA ALA A 243 24.85 -20.75 -18.94
C ALA A 243 23.77 -20.08 -18.06
N PRO A 244 23.96 -18.83 -17.63
CA PRO A 244 23.01 -18.14 -16.77
C PRO A 244 21.63 -18.20 -17.43
N GLN A 245 20.71 -18.92 -16.79
CA GLN A 245 19.36 -19.09 -17.29
C GLN A 245 18.79 -17.71 -17.61
N LYS A 246 18.53 -17.47 -18.90
CA LYS A 246 17.94 -16.21 -19.38
C LYS A 246 16.75 -15.88 -18.49
N MET A 247 16.79 -14.70 -17.85
CA MET A 247 15.65 -14.15 -17.13
C MET A 247 14.47 -14.08 -18.10
N VAL A 248 13.55 -15.05 -17.98
CA VAL A 248 12.33 -15.05 -18.77
C VAL A 248 11.51 -13.85 -18.28
N THR A 249 11.42 -12.82 -19.11
CA THR A 249 10.81 -11.56 -18.75
C THR A 249 9.30 -11.63 -18.94
N ILE A 250 8.59 -11.37 -17.84
CA ILE A 250 7.29 -10.70 -17.72
C ILE A 250 6.28 -10.96 -18.85
N ARG A 251 5.99 -12.23 -19.11
CA ARG A 251 4.63 -12.78 -19.33
C ARG A 251 4.84 -14.23 -19.74
N ASP A 252 5.53 -14.96 -18.87
CA ASP A 252 5.53 -16.42 -18.91
C ASP A 252 4.07 -16.83 -18.79
N ARG A 253 3.45 -17.02 -19.96
CA ARG A 253 2.12 -17.56 -20.06
C ARG A 253 2.24 -18.90 -19.36
N ILE A 254 1.60 -19.02 -18.21
CA ILE A 254 1.30 -20.32 -17.62
C ILE A 254 0.76 -21.16 -18.77
N ARG A 255 1.50 -22.22 -19.11
CA ARG A 255 1.20 -23.10 -20.24
C ARG A 255 -0.20 -23.65 -20.03
N LEU A 256 -0.89 -24.01 -21.11
CA LEU A 256 -2.26 -24.52 -20.99
C LEU A 256 -2.36 -25.70 -20.01
N ALA A 257 -1.40 -26.63 -20.07
CA ALA A 257 -1.31 -27.76 -19.13
C ALA A 257 -1.14 -27.32 -17.65
N GLU A 258 -0.32 -26.29 -17.40
CA GLU A 258 -0.15 -25.76 -16.04
C GLU A 258 -1.43 -25.07 -15.53
N ARG A 259 -2.26 -24.51 -16.43
CA ARG A 259 -3.56 -23.91 -16.08
C ARG A 259 -4.57 -24.96 -15.65
N GLU A 260 -4.64 -26.07 -16.39
CA GLU A 260 -5.53 -27.19 -16.07
C GLU A 260 -5.13 -27.84 -14.75
N GLU A 261 -3.83 -28.08 -14.55
CA GLU A 261 -3.29 -28.63 -13.30
C GLU A 261 -3.53 -27.68 -12.11
N LEU A 262 -3.42 -26.37 -12.33
CA LEU A 262 -3.73 -25.36 -11.32
C LEU A 262 -5.19 -25.44 -10.84
N VAL A 263 -6.14 -25.58 -11.76
CA VAL A 263 -7.57 -25.73 -11.42
C VAL A 263 -7.82 -27.06 -10.70
N ARG A 264 -7.24 -28.17 -11.22
CA ARG A 264 -7.40 -29.51 -10.63
C ARG A 264 -6.94 -29.54 -9.17
N ARG A 265 -5.78 -28.96 -8.87
CA ARG A 265 -5.23 -28.88 -7.50
C ARG A 265 -6.04 -27.94 -6.61
N TYR A 266 -6.54 -26.84 -7.16
CA TYR A 266 -7.43 -25.95 -6.42
C TYR A 266 -8.72 -26.67 -6.00
N ASP A 267 -9.29 -27.49 -6.89
CA ASP A 267 -10.48 -28.29 -6.60
C ASP A 267 -10.22 -29.39 -5.57
N GLN A 268 -8.97 -29.86 -5.44
CA GLN A 268 -8.51 -30.75 -4.36
C GLN A 268 -8.33 -30.03 -3.02
N GLY A 269 -8.66 -28.75 -2.94
CA GLY A 269 -8.55 -27.96 -1.72
C GLY A 269 -7.14 -27.47 -1.40
N GLN A 270 -6.19 -27.54 -2.34
CA GLN A 270 -4.87 -26.95 -2.14
C GLN A 270 -4.99 -25.43 -1.99
N SER A 271 -4.26 -24.89 -1.02
CA SER A 271 -4.20 -23.47 -0.77
C SER A 271 -3.42 -22.75 -1.87
N ARG A 272 -3.73 -21.47 -2.10
CA ARG A 272 -2.99 -20.62 -3.07
C ARG A 272 -1.49 -20.60 -2.82
N ARG A 273 -1.07 -20.70 -1.55
CA ARG A 273 0.34 -20.75 -1.17
C ARG A 273 1.00 -22.04 -1.67
N GLU A 274 0.34 -23.18 -1.49
CA GLU A 274 0.82 -24.47 -2.01
C GLU A 274 0.88 -24.46 -3.54
N LEU A 275 -0.13 -23.88 -4.21
CA LEU A 275 -0.13 -23.73 -5.67
C LEU A 275 1.02 -22.83 -6.17
N THR A 276 1.35 -21.78 -5.41
CA THR A 276 2.48 -20.87 -5.67
C THR A 276 3.81 -21.62 -5.59
N THR A 277 4.00 -22.42 -4.53
CA THR A 277 5.19 -23.26 -4.35
C THR A 277 5.30 -24.32 -5.45
N TYR A 278 4.18 -24.98 -5.79
CA TYR A 278 4.15 -26.03 -6.81
C TYR A 278 4.53 -25.51 -8.20
N LEU A 279 3.95 -24.38 -8.63
CA LEU A 279 4.24 -23.81 -9.95
C LEU A 279 5.53 -23.00 -10.00
N GLN A 280 6.18 -22.75 -8.85
CA GLN A 280 7.32 -21.85 -8.71
C GLN A 280 7.04 -20.46 -9.33
N ARG A 281 5.80 -19.97 -9.19
CA ARG A 281 5.36 -18.69 -9.73
C ARG A 281 4.96 -17.73 -8.62
N PRO A 282 5.04 -16.40 -8.82
CA PRO A 282 4.53 -15.43 -7.86
C PRO A 282 3.04 -15.62 -7.59
N SER A 283 2.63 -15.43 -6.33
CA SER A 283 1.23 -15.61 -5.90
C SER A 283 0.25 -14.73 -6.69
N SER A 284 0.65 -13.51 -7.08
CA SER A 284 -0.16 -12.63 -7.91
C SER A 284 -0.45 -13.20 -9.30
N THR A 285 0.51 -13.92 -9.90
CA THR A 285 0.36 -14.59 -11.19
C THR A 285 -0.58 -15.78 -11.07
N VAL A 286 -0.38 -16.62 -10.06
CA VAL A 286 -1.24 -17.78 -9.76
C VAL A 286 -2.69 -17.32 -9.52
N ASP A 287 -2.89 -16.29 -8.69
CA ASP A 287 -4.22 -15.76 -8.38
C ASP A 287 -4.92 -15.14 -9.59
N ARG A 288 -4.18 -14.49 -10.48
CA ARG A 288 -4.74 -13.95 -11.71
C ARG A 288 -5.19 -15.07 -12.64
N VAL A 289 -4.32 -16.04 -12.91
CA VAL A 289 -4.61 -17.16 -13.83
C VAL A 289 -5.73 -18.04 -13.27
N LEU A 290 -5.68 -18.38 -11.99
CA LEU A 290 -6.75 -19.15 -11.34
C LEU A 290 -8.11 -18.42 -11.43
N ARG A 291 -8.16 -17.10 -11.22
CA ARG A 291 -9.40 -16.33 -11.37
C ARG A 291 -9.91 -16.33 -12.82
N GLU A 292 -9.02 -16.22 -13.80
CA GLU A 292 -9.38 -16.28 -15.22
C GLU A 292 -9.94 -17.66 -15.60
N GLU A 293 -9.27 -18.74 -15.18
CA GLU A 293 -9.72 -20.11 -15.49
C GLU A 293 -11.02 -20.47 -14.78
N LEU A 294 -11.18 -20.13 -13.50
CA LEU A 294 -12.45 -20.32 -12.80
C LEU A 294 -13.57 -19.55 -13.49
N LYS A 295 -13.32 -18.30 -13.93
CA LYS A 295 -14.30 -17.51 -14.69
C LYS A 295 -14.72 -18.19 -16.00
N LYS A 296 -13.78 -18.77 -16.75
CA LYS A 296 -14.08 -19.53 -17.99
C LYS A 296 -14.96 -20.74 -17.72
N LEU A 297 -14.74 -21.43 -16.60
CA LEU A 297 -15.57 -22.55 -16.14
C LEU A 297 -16.93 -22.10 -15.59
N GLY A 298 -17.29 -20.82 -15.68
CA GLY A 298 -18.50 -20.26 -15.09
C GLY A 298 -18.46 -20.21 -13.56
N ARG A 299 -17.34 -20.58 -12.93
CA ARG A 299 -17.15 -20.54 -11.48
C ARG A 299 -16.75 -19.13 -11.09
N ARG A 300 -17.67 -18.38 -10.49
CA ARG A 300 -17.30 -17.08 -9.89
C ARG A 300 -16.28 -17.34 -8.79
N SER A 301 -15.22 -16.53 -8.77
CA SER A 301 -14.27 -16.57 -7.66
C SER A 301 -15.02 -16.33 -6.35
N VAL A 302 -15.04 -17.35 -5.50
CA VAL A 302 -15.89 -17.43 -4.30
C VAL A 302 -15.57 -16.34 -3.27
N ILE A 303 -14.45 -15.62 -3.45
CA ILE A 303 -14.00 -14.53 -2.58
C ILE A 303 -15.09 -13.47 -2.34
N ASN A 304 -16.00 -13.26 -3.31
CA ASN A 304 -17.11 -12.29 -3.18
C ASN A 304 -18.49 -12.89 -3.46
N THR A 305 -18.64 -14.21 -3.49
CA THR A 305 -19.97 -14.82 -3.72
C THR A 305 -20.76 -14.75 -2.40
N PRO A 306 -22.01 -14.27 -2.40
CA PRO A 306 -22.85 -14.32 -1.19
C PRO A 306 -22.94 -15.76 -0.67
N TRP A 307 -23.12 -15.92 0.64
CA TRP A 307 -23.30 -17.24 1.26
C TRP A 307 -24.67 -17.78 0.86
N SER A 308 -24.71 -19.00 0.34
CA SER A 308 -25.98 -19.65 0.04
C SER A 308 -26.60 -20.23 1.32
N THR A 309 -27.91 -20.42 1.31
CA THR A 309 -28.66 -21.05 2.40
C THR A 309 -28.19 -22.47 2.68
N GLU A 310 -27.77 -23.20 1.65
CA GLU A 310 -27.24 -24.57 1.74
C GLU A 310 -25.84 -24.57 2.38
N GLU A 311 -24.98 -23.61 2.01
CA GLU A 311 -23.67 -23.43 2.63
C GLU A 311 -23.82 -23.10 4.12
N ASP A 312 -24.70 -22.17 4.46
CA ASP A 312 -24.97 -21.78 5.85
C ASP A 312 -25.50 -22.98 6.67
N LYS A 313 -26.40 -23.79 6.11
CA LYS A 313 -26.90 -25.00 6.75
C LYS A 313 -25.78 -26.02 6.98
N LYS A 314 -24.87 -26.21 6.02
CA LYS A 314 -23.71 -27.10 6.16
C LYS A 314 -22.77 -26.64 7.26
N ILE A 315 -22.37 -25.36 7.27
CA ILE A 315 -21.44 -24.86 8.30
C ILE A 315 -22.06 -24.86 9.71
N ARG A 316 -23.37 -24.63 9.84
CA ARG A 316 -24.10 -24.80 11.11
C ARG A 316 -24.07 -26.26 11.58
N SER A 317 -24.38 -27.21 10.70
CA SER A 317 -24.32 -28.64 11.00
C SER A 317 -22.92 -29.10 11.40
N TYR A 318 -21.88 -28.63 10.72
CA TYR A 318 -20.50 -28.95 11.10
C TYR A 318 -20.11 -28.33 12.44
N ARG A 319 -20.61 -27.13 12.74
CA ARG A 319 -20.35 -26.45 14.00
C ARG A 319 -20.98 -27.18 15.17
N SER A 320 -22.21 -27.68 15.02
CA SER A 320 -22.87 -28.50 16.05
C SER A 320 -22.20 -29.87 16.25
N GLN A 321 -21.51 -30.39 15.23
CA GLN A 321 -20.70 -31.60 15.33
C GLN A 321 -19.29 -31.35 15.91
N GLY A 322 -18.96 -30.11 16.29
CA GLY A 322 -17.63 -29.77 16.84
C GLY A 322 -16.51 -29.72 15.80
N ILE A 323 -16.82 -29.73 14.50
CA ILE A 323 -15.80 -29.66 13.45
C ILE A 323 -15.15 -28.27 13.46
N SER A 324 -13.83 -28.23 13.36
CA SER A 324 -13.07 -26.98 13.36
C SER A 324 -13.19 -26.23 12.02
N CYS A 325 -13.09 -24.89 12.03
CA CYS A 325 -13.12 -24.10 10.79
C CYS A 325 -12.09 -24.53 9.72
N PRO A 326 -10.85 -24.95 10.08
CA PRO A 326 -9.91 -25.52 9.11
C PRO A 326 -10.42 -26.80 8.43
N GLN A 327 -11.08 -27.68 9.16
CA GLN A 327 -11.70 -28.88 8.58
C GLN A 327 -12.91 -28.52 7.71
N MET A 328 -13.75 -27.57 8.14
CA MET A 328 -14.86 -27.05 7.35
C MET A 328 -14.40 -26.50 6.00
N ALA A 329 -13.26 -25.79 5.95
CA ALA A 329 -12.72 -25.23 4.72
C ALA A 329 -12.29 -26.30 3.70
N LYS A 330 -11.99 -27.53 4.14
CA LYS A 330 -11.69 -28.65 3.24
C LYS A 330 -12.96 -29.22 2.61
N VAL A 331 -14.10 -29.17 3.31
CA VAL A 331 -15.38 -29.75 2.85
C VAL A 331 -16.31 -28.72 2.19
N VAL A 332 -16.09 -27.42 2.42
CA VAL A 332 -16.82 -26.32 1.77
C VAL A 332 -15.90 -25.69 0.70
N PRO A 333 -15.87 -26.24 -0.52
CA PRO A 333 -14.91 -25.83 -1.54
C PRO A 333 -15.05 -24.34 -1.88
N GLY A 334 -13.91 -23.68 -2.08
CA GLY A 334 -13.85 -22.26 -2.44
C GLY A 334 -13.99 -21.28 -1.28
N ARG A 335 -14.38 -21.71 -0.07
CA ARG A 335 -14.44 -20.85 1.12
C ARG A 335 -13.14 -20.95 1.93
N THR A 336 -12.59 -19.80 2.33
CA THR A 336 -11.40 -19.77 3.18
C THR A 336 -11.79 -19.93 4.65
N VAL A 337 -10.84 -20.39 5.49
CA VAL A 337 -11.04 -20.50 6.95
C VAL A 337 -11.50 -19.18 7.57
N SER A 338 -10.92 -18.05 7.14
CA SER A 338 -11.29 -16.72 7.62
C SER A 338 -12.73 -16.33 7.21
N SER A 339 -13.13 -16.67 5.98
CA SER A 339 -14.49 -16.45 5.50
C SER A 339 -15.51 -17.26 6.29
N ILE A 340 -15.24 -18.56 6.52
CA ILE A 340 -16.10 -19.44 7.34
C ILE A 340 -16.23 -18.91 8.76
N ARG A 341 -15.12 -18.54 9.42
CA ARG A 341 -15.14 -17.98 10.77
C ARG A 341 -15.97 -16.71 10.84
N SER A 342 -15.76 -15.79 9.89
CA SER A 342 -16.51 -14.54 9.81
C SER A 342 -18.00 -14.77 9.57
N ARG A 343 -18.36 -15.79 8.78
CA ARG A 343 -19.76 -16.16 8.55
C ARG A 343 -20.40 -16.81 9.77
N LEU A 344 -19.72 -17.73 10.44
CA LEU A 344 -20.21 -18.36 11.67
C LEU A 344 -20.52 -17.30 12.73
N ALA A 345 -19.62 -16.34 12.96
CA ALA A 345 -19.87 -15.23 13.89
C ALA A 345 -21.13 -14.41 13.52
N LYS A 346 -21.39 -14.21 12.22
CA LYS A 346 -22.63 -13.55 11.76
C LYS A 346 -23.87 -14.42 12.00
N LEU A 347 -23.80 -15.73 11.70
CA LEU A 347 -24.91 -16.64 11.92
C LEU A 347 -25.26 -16.80 13.40
N GLU A 348 -24.26 -16.80 14.29
CA GLU A 348 -24.44 -16.81 15.75
C GLU A 348 -25.17 -15.53 16.21
N LYS A 349 -24.77 -14.36 15.69
CA LYS A 349 -25.46 -13.09 15.94
C LYS A 349 -26.90 -13.05 15.39
N GLU A 350 -27.12 -13.60 14.20
CA GLU A 350 -28.47 -13.70 13.61
C GLU A 350 -29.37 -14.62 14.47
N SER A 351 -28.82 -15.72 15.00
CA SER A 351 -29.56 -16.64 15.87
C SER A 351 -29.92 -16.04 17.22
N SER A 352 -29.02 -15.24 17.83
CA SER A 352 -29.32 -14.57 19.11
C SER A 352 -30.41 -13.51 18.97
N LEU A 353 -30.45 -12.81 17.83
CA LEU A 353 -31.52 -11.85 17.52
C LEU A 353 -32.87 -12.53 17.31
N GLN A 354 -32.91 -13.71 16.68
CA GLN A 354 -34.16 -14.46 16.51
C GLN A 354 -34.73 -14.95 17.86
N THR A 355 -33.88 -15.41 18.78
CA THR A 355 -34.34 -15.85 20.12
C THR A 355 -34.96 -14.70 20.92
N SER A 356 -34.45 -13.47 20.78
CA SER A 356 -35.00 -12.30 21.49
C SER A 356 -36.37 -11.81 21.01
N GLN A 357 -36.86 -12.29 19.86
CA GLN A 357 -38.14 -11.86 19.29
C GLN A 357 -39.32 -12.76 19.66
N ILE A 358 -39.10 -13.85 20.41
CA ILE A 358 -40.18 -14.68 20.93
C ILE A 358 -40.68 -14.02 22.23
N PRO A 359 -41.90 -13.46 22.27
CA PRO A 359 -42.44 -12.84 23.47
C PRO A 359 -42.54 -13.89 24.60
N PRO A 360 -42.25 -13.52 25.86
CA PRO A 360 -42.44 -14.42 26.99
C PRO A 360 -43.93 -14.81 27.08
N VAL A 361 -44.18 -16.12 27.14
CA VAL A 361 -45.53 -16.71 27.28
C VAL A 361 -46.07 -16.50 28.68
#